data_AF-A0AA47LWF0-F1
#
_entry.id   AF-A0AA47LWF0-F1
#
_cell.length_a   1.000
_cell.length_b   1.000
_cell.length_c   1.000
_cell.angle_alpha   90.00
_cell.angle_beta   90.00
_cell.angle_gamma   90.00
#
_symmetry.space_group_name_H-M   'P 1'
#
loop_
_entity.id
_entity.type
_entity.pdbx_description
1 polymer ?
#
loop_
_entity_poly.entity_id
_entity_poly.type
_entity_poly.pdbx_seq_one_letter_code
_entity_poly.pdbx_strand_id
1 'polypeptide(L)'
;MQIFNYSEKTVIKIKKELESVDLLYQKRMGYNPKTKKNEANRLYLGELELSAEDVYKKEKRARALATSGTVKSTVRSDNPQTLATSGTVKSTVRSNTPQTLATSGTVKSTAYLYKDILDTSLDNIKDTQELDFSSSNFSEAQLKVQNQDLVMNSKSFLKEGTYELFLSEEAINLLQMWCNSPQQLRKMVGIILNAKNAVCKENEELGVFFVLEEEALQEKILNTLRRYFNAIRTKENKITNYENYLFGSMKNMFAEYWNNQALKQRLNSNETNKENLNMDDSVWSNSNYENETSQNDLARLERIKLEALAKINSKAT
;
A
#
# COMPACT_ATOMS: atom_id res chain seq x y z
N MET A 1 -17.69 -26.40 19.29
CA MET A 1 -17.51 -24.97 19.61
C MET A 1 -18.55 -24.16 18.86
N GLN A 2 -19.53 -23.58 19.54
CA GLN A 2 -20.54 -22.69 18.95
C GLN A 2 -19.90 -21.30 18.75
N ILE A 3 -19.40 -21.03 17.55
CA ILE A 3 -18.68 -19.79 17.23
C ILE A 3 -19.54 -18.54 17.49
N PHE A 4 -20.86 -18.65 17.37
CA PHE A 4 -21.77 -17.51 17.41
C PHE A 4 -22.64 -17.40 18.67
N ASN A 5 -22.58 -18.35 19.61
CA ASN A 5 -23.43 -18.38 20.82
C ASN A 5 -24.92 -18.01 20.59
N TYR A 6 -25.46 -18.34 19.41
CA TYR A 6 -26.83 -18.06 18.98
C TYR A 6 -27.56 -19.36 18.63
N SER A 7 -28.89 -19.30 18.62
CA SER A 7 -29.72 -20.44 18.19
C SER A 7 -29.47 -20.78 16.71
N GLU A 8 -29.60 -22.05 16.35
CA GLU A 8 -29.40 -22.51 14.96
C GLU A 8 -30.29 -21.76 13.96
N LYS A 9 -31.54 -21.48 14.35
CA LYS A 9 -32.48 -20.68 13.54
C LYS A 9 -31.95 -19.27 13.28
N THR A 10 -31.34 -18.64 14.29
CA THR A 10 -30.74 -17.31 14.19
C THR A 10 -29.53 -17.33 13.25
N VAL A 11 -28.66 -18.35 13.36
CA VAL A 11 -27.48 -18.50 12.50
C VAL A 11 -27.88 -18.69 11.04
N ILE A 12 -28.91 -19.48 10.76
CA ILE A 12 -29.44 -19.67 9.40
C ILE A 12 -29.99 -18.35 8.84
N LYS A 13 -30.68 -17.55 9.66
CA LYS A 13 -31.22 -16.25 9.25
C LYS A 13 -30.10 -15.26 8.90
N ILE A 14 -29.11 -15.09 9.81
CA ILE A 14 -27.95 -14.21 9.60
C ILE A 14 -27.22 -14.59 8.32
N LYS A 15 -27.01 -15.89 8.10
CA LYS A 15 -26.32 -16.39 6.91
C LYS A 15 -27.06 -16.02 5.61
N LYS A 16 -28.39 -16.19 5.57
CA LYS A 16 -29.19 -15.80 4.40
C LYS A 16 -29.17 -14.29 4.17
N GLU A 17 -29.21 -13.50 5.24
CA GLU A 17 -29.14 -12.03 5.13
C GLU A 17 -27.78 -11.59 4.57
N LEU A 18 -26.67 -12.14 5.06
CA LEU A 18 -25.33 -11.83 4.54
C LEU A 18 -25.12 -12.30 3.10
N GLU A 19 -25.66 -13.47 2.72
CA GLU A 19 -25.66 -13.95 1.33
C GLU A 19 -26.48 -13.04 0.40
N SER A 20 -27.56 -12.41 0.89
CA SER A 20 -28.42 -11.52 0.08
C SER A 20 -27.82 -10.16 -0.23
N VAL A 21 -26.78 -9.76 0.51
CA VAL A 21 -26.07 -8.48 0.33
C VAL A 21 -24.62 -8.69 -0.13
N ASP A 22 -24.32 -9.87 -0.68
CA ASP A 22 -22.99 -10.27 -1.18
C ASP A 22 -21.83 -10.17 -0.16
N LEU A 23 -22.14 -10.11 1.14
CA LEU A 23 -21.16 -10.10 2.23
C LEU A 23 -20.77 -11.51 2.69
N LEU A 24 -21.42 -12.55 2.17
CA LEU A 24 -21.08 -13.93 2.45
C LEU A 24 -21.36 -14.80 1.22
N TYR A 25 -20.34 -15.54 0.77
CA TYR A 25 -20.47 -16.52 -0.30
C TYR A 25 -20.26 -17.94 0.24
N GLN A 26 -21.19 -18.84 -0.04
CA GLN A 26 -21.09 -20.25 0.35
C GLN A 26 -20.84 -21.17 -0.85
N LYS A 27 -19.68 -21.85 -0.86
CA LYS A 27 -19.37 -22.92 -1.81
C LYS A 27 -19.78 -24.28 -1.24
N ARG A 28 -20.69 -24.97 -1.93
CA ARG A 28 -21.08 -26.34 -1.58
C ARG A 28 -20.03 -27.33 -2.06
N MET A 29 -19.44 -28.09 -1.14
CA MET A 29 -18.34 -29.02 -1.47
C MET A 29 -18.85 -30.41 -1.85
N GLY A 30 -19.98 -30.85 -1.28
CA GLY A 30 -20.63 -32.10 -1.65
C GLY A 30 -19.84 -33.35 -1.23
N TYR A 31 -20.29 -34.49 -1.73
CA TYR A 31 -19.72 -35.79 -1.38
C TYR A 31 -18.36 -35.98 -2.05
N ASN A 32 -17.31 -36.21 -1.25
CA ASN A 32 -16.00 -36.53 -1.78
C ASN A 32 -15.84 -38.07 -1.86
N PRO A 33 -15.73 -38.64 -3.08
CA PRO A 33 -15.63 -40.08 -3.27
C PRO A 33 -14.30 -40.68 -2.75
N LYS A 34 -13.25 -39.88 -2.62
CA LYS A 34 -11.93 -40.33 -2.11
C LYS A 34 -11.93 -40.49 -0.60
N THR A 35 -12.58 -39.58 0.12
CA THR A 35 -12.68 -39.62 1.59
C THR A 35 -13.96 -40.31 2.08
N LYS A 36 -14.85 -40.69 1.16
CA LYS A 36 -16.16 -41.31 1.40
C LYS A 36 -17.05 -40.54 2.38
N LYS A 37 -16.88 -39.21 2.44
CA LYS A 37 -17.59 -38.32 3.35
C LYS A 37 -18.08 -37.09 2.61
N ASN A 38 -19.17 -36.50 3.11
CA ASN A 38 -19.65 -35.21 2.64
C ASN A 38 -18.76 -34.12 3.23
N GLU A 39 -18.13 -33.32 2.37
CA GLU A 39 -17.26 -32.26 2.80
C GLU A 39 -18.08 -31.07 3.32
N ALA A 40 -17.58 -30.43 4.38
CA ALA A 40 -18.18 -29.22 4.90
C ALA A 40 -18.13 -28.10 3.84
N ASN A 41 -19.22 -27.36 3.74
CA ASN A 41 -19.30 -26.22 2.83
C ASN A 41 -18.29 -25.13 3.23
N ARG A 42 -17.66 -24.50 2.24
CA ARG A 42 -16.72 -23.40 2.49
C ARG A 42 -17.47 -22.07 2.47
N LEU A 43 -17.18 -21.21 3.44
CA LEU A 43 -17.78 -19.89 3.59
C LEU A 43 -16.70 -18.83 3.37
N TYR A 44 -17.01 -17.83 2.56
CA TYR A 44 -16.12 -16.72 2.20
C TYR A 44 -16.81 -15.41 2.54
N LEU A 45 -16.19 -14.55 3.34
CA LEU A 45 -16.74 -13.23 3.69
C LEU A 45 -16.40 -12.21 2.61
N GLY A 46 -17.38 -11.40 2.21
CA GLY A 46 -17.22 -10.30 1.27
C GLY A 46 -16.78 -9.02 1.98
N GLU A 47 -16.13 -8.14 1.22
CA GLU A 47 -15.77 -6.80 1.68
C GLU A 47 -16.98 -5.85 1.52
N LEU A 48 -17.12 -4.89 2.44
CA LEU A 48 -18.19 -3.90 2.38
C LEU A 48 -17.87 -2.87 1.30
N GLU A 49 -18.74 -2.72 0.31
CA GLU A 49 -18.72 -1.58 -0.60
C GLU A 49 -19.31 -0.36 0.10
N LEU A 50 -18.49 0.69 0.28
CA LEU A 50 -18.89 1.93 0.92
C LEU A 50 -19.09 3.02 -0.14
N SER A 51 -20.23 3.72 -0.09
CA SER A 51 -20.42 4.95 -0.84
C SER A 51 -19.86 6.16 -0.10
N ALA A 52 -19.63 7.26 -0.82
CA ALA A 52 -19.17 8.51 -0.24
C ALA A 52 -20.16 9.06 0.81
N GLU A 53 -21.47 8.91 0.61
CA GLU A 53 -22.48 9.25 1.63
C GLU A 53 -22.30 8.47 2.93
N ASP A 54 -21.95 7.18 2.84
CA ASP A 54 -21.83 6.33 4.03
C ASP A 54 -20.58 6.66 4.85
N VAL A 55 -19.49 7.04 4.17
CA VAL A 55 -18.28 7.57 4.80
C VAL A 55 -18.57 8.91 5.49
N TYR A 56 -19.26 9.82 4.82
CA TYR A 56 -19.62 11.13 5.38
C TYR A 56 -20.56 10.99 6.60
N LYS A 57 -21.56 10.10 6.53
CA LYS A 57 -22.46 9.81 7.65
C LYS A 57 -21.72 9.19 8.83
N LYS A 58 -20.74 8.31 8.60
CA LYS A 58 -19.88 7.74 9.64
C LYS A 58 -19.10 8.84 10.36
N GLU A 59 -18.53 9.79 9.62
CA GLU A 59 -17.76 10.88 10.19
C GLU A 59 -18.63 11.86 10.99
N LYS A 60 -19.83 12.19 10.50
CA LYS A 60 -20.81 13.02 11.22
C LYS A 60 -21.29 12.35 12.53
N ARG A 61 -21.51 11.03 12.51
CA ARG A 61 -21.84 10.26 13.73
C ARG A 61 -20.67 10.22 14.72
N ALA A 62 -19.44 10.00 14.23
CA ALA A 62 -18.25 9.98 15.08
C ALA A 62 -18.00 11.35 15.75
N ARG A 63 -18.17 12.46 15.02
CA ARG A 63 -18.09 13.82 15.59
C ARG A 63 -19.19 14.11 16.62
N ALA A 64 -20.42 13.65 16.36
CA ALA A 64 -21.53 13.81 17.31
C ALA A 64 -21.30 13.01 18.62
N LEU A 65 -20.75 11.80 18.53
CA LEU A 65 -20.36 10.98 19.69
C LEU A 65 -19.16 11.59 20.46
N ALA A 66 -18.19 12.17 19.76
CA ALA A 66 -17.07 12.87 20.38
C ALA A 66 -17.48 14.18 21.09
N THR A 67 -18.55 14.84 20.62
CA THR A 67 -19.06 16.08 21.21
C THR A 67 -20.01 15.81 22.40
N SER A 68 -20.42 14.56 22.61
CA SER A 68 -21.23 14.14 23.77
C SER A 68 -20.38 13.80 25.02
N GLY A 69 -19.07 13.98 24.97
CA GLY A 69 -18.17 13.79 26.11
C GLY A 69 -18.16 14.97 27.07
N THR A 70 -19.02 14.93 28.07
CA THR A 70 -18.87 15.63 29.38
C THR A 70 -18.77 17.16 29.33
N VAL A 71 -19.90 17.86 29.25
CA VAL A 71 -19.98 19.24 29.73
C VAL A 71 -20.11 19.21 31.26
N LYS A 72 -18.97 19.27 31.96
CA LYS A 72 -18.92 19.88 33.30
C LYS A 72 -18.83 21.39 33.10
N SER A 73 -19.89 22.08 33.47
CA SER A 73 -19.94 23.53 33.60
C SER A 73 -18.77 24.06 34.44
N THR A 74 -17.99 25.00 33.90
CA THR A 74 -17.46 26.12 34.70
C THR A 74 -17.27 27.34 33.82
N VAL A 75 -17.98 28.39 34.22
CA VAL A 75 -17.84 29.80 33.84
C VAL A 75 -16.40 30.29 34.01
N ARG A 76 -15.85 31.02 33.03
CA ARG A 76 -15.07 32.24 33.28
C ARG A 76 -14.90 33.12 32.02
N SER A 77 -15.23 34.39 32.24
CA SER A 77 -14.89 35.58 31.47
C SER A 77 -13.40 35.62 31.08
N ASP A 78 -13.08 36.10 29.88
CA ASP A 78 -12.37 37.38 29.71
C ASP A 78 -12.32 37.85 28.24
N ASN A 79 -12.64 39.13 28.07
CA ASN A 79 -12.67 39.94 26.85
C ASN A 79 -11.32 40.01 26.11
N PRO A 80 -11.34 40.35 24.81
CA PRO A 80 -10.40 41.33 24.28
C PRO A 80 -11.10 42.64 23.89
N GLN A 81 -10.55 43.74 24.40
CA GLN A 81 -10.85 45.12 23.98
C GLN A 81 -10.68 45.30 22.47
N THR A 82 -11.67 45.93 21.84
CA THR A 82 -11.48 46.66 20.57
C THR A 82 -11.81 48.13 20.79
N LEU A 83 -10.80 48.97 20.64
CA LEU A 83 -10.93 50.42 20.50
C LEU A 83 -11.66 50.75 19.18
N ALA A 84 -12.79 51.43 19.27
CA ALA A 84 -13.21 52.41 18.27
C ALA A 84 -14.17 53.40 18.94
N THR A 85 -13.68 54.63 19.10
CA THR A 85 -14.40 55.79 19.61
C THR A 85 -15.61 56.07 18.73
N SER A 86 -16.82 55.83 19.25
CA SER A 86 -18.06 56.40 18.71
C SER A 86 -18.64 57.40 19.70
N GLY A 87 -19.18 58.48 19.15
CA GLY A 87 -19.69 59.63 19.86
C GLY A 87 -20.80 59.30 20.86
N THR A 88 -20.70 60.00 21.97
CA THR A 88 -21.73 60.42 22.93
C THR A 88 -23.18 60.31 22.43
N VAL A 89 -24.05 59.58 23.15
CA VAL A 89 -25.26 60.13 23.82
C VAL A 89 -25.63 59.26 25.03
N LYS A 90 -25.95 59.99 26.10
CA LYS A 90 -26.34 59.64 27.47
C LYS A 90 -27.65 58.85 27.59
N SER A 91 -27.70 58.05 28.68
CA SER A 91 -28.83 57.89 29.63
C SER A 91 -30.06 57.09 29.14
N THR A 92 -30.77 56.29 29.92
CA THR A 92 -30.96 56.21 31.39
C THR A 92 -31.31 54.80 31.86
N VAL A 93 -30.83 54.51 33.07
CA VAL A 93 -31.16 53.47 34.05
C VAL A 93 -32.66 53.39 34.40
N ARG A 94 -33.15 52.19 34.81
CA ARG A 94 -33.87 51.87 36.08
C ARG A 94 -34.82 50.66 35.89
N SER A 95 -34.51 49.45 36.35
CA SER A 95 -34.53 48.83 37.71
C SER A 95 -35.83 48.06 38.04
N ASN A 96 -35.63 46.88 38.66
CA ASN A 96 -36.49 46.18 39.63
C ASN A 96 -37.76 45.52 39.05
N THR A 97 -38.20 44.30 39.38
CA THR A 97 -37.95 43.32 40.46
C THR A 97 -38.72 42.03 40.08
N PRO A 98 -38.35 40.84 40.59
CA PRO A 98 -39.01 39.58 40.23
C PRO A 98 -40.17 39.24 41.20
N GLN A 99 -41.33 38.81 40.69
CA GLN A 99 -42.33 38.15 41.53
C GLN A 99 -43.21 37.17 40.75
N THR A 100 -43.32 35.98 41.34
CA THR A 100 -44.11 34.79 41.01
C THR A 100 -45.62 34.99 41.16
N LEU A 101 -46.43 34.33 40.32
CA LEU A 101 -47.44 33.31 40.72
C LEU A 101 -48.27 32.86 39.51
N ALA A 102 -48.67 31.59 39.53
CA ALA A 102 -49.56 30.93 38.58
C ALA A 102 -50.96 31.59 38.51
N THR A 103 -51.71 31.34 37.43
CA THR A 103 -53.01 30.61 37.41
C THR A 103 -53.72 30.78 36.05
N SER A 104 -54.19 29.63 35.52
CA SER A 104 -55.31 29.40 34.58
C SER A 104 -55.49 30.22 33.29
N GLY A 105 -55.70 29.48 32.20
CA GLY A 105 -56.99 29.57 31.51
C GLY A 105 -57.05 30.29 30.17
N THR A 106 -57.00 29.47 29.11
CA THR A 106 -57.93 29.49 27.98
C THR A 106 -57.78 30.52 26.84
N VAL A 107 -57.68 29.96 25.62
CA VAL A 107 -58.28 30.39 24.35
C VAL A 107 -57.43 31.18 23.32
N LYS A 108 -57.44 30.60 22.10
CA LYS A 108 -57.29 31.15 20.74
C LYS A 108 -55.87 31.46 20.23
N SER A 109 -55.34 30.45 19.54
CA SER A 109 -54.41 30.65 18.41
C SER A 109 -55.09 31.48 17.32
N THR A 110 -54.60 32.70 17.10
CA THR A 110 -54.79 33.42 15.84
C THR A 110 -53.47 34.07 15.46
N ALA A 111 -52.91 33.54 14.37
CA ALA A 111 -51.96 34.12 13.43
C ALA A 111 -51.36 35.50 13.78
N TYR A 112 -50.06 35.49 14.05
CA TYR A 112 -49.19 36.61 13.69
C TYR A 112 -48.19 36.11 12.65
N LEU A 113 -48.41 36.55 11.41
CA LEU A 113 -47.40 36.58 10.36
C LEU A 113 -46.20 37.38 10.88
N TYR A 114 -45.10 36.70 11.21
CA TYR A 114 -43.79 37.29 10.99
C TYR A 114 -43.35 36.90 9.59
N LYS A 115 -43.59 37.85 8.69
CA LYS A 115 -43.01 37.91 7.35
C LYS A 115 -41.55 38.30 7.53
N ASP A 116 -40.74 37.39 8.06
CA ASP A 116 -39.32 37.45 7.80
C ASP A 116 -39.19 37.16 6.31
N ILE A 117 -38.95 38.22 5.55
CA ILE A 117 -38.46 38.11 4.17
C ILE A 117 -37.09 37.47 4.34
N LEU A 118 -37.06 36.15 4.41
CA LEU A 118 -35.85 35.40 4.12
C LEU A 118 -35.40 35.92 2.77
N ASP A 119 -34.22 36.50 2.74
CA ASP A 119 -33.49 36.81 1.54
C ASP A 119 -33.23 35.48 0.81
N THR A 120 -34.25 34.98 0.12
CA THR A 120 -34.11 33.99 -0.92
C THR A 120 -33.63 34.74 -2.16
N SER A 121 -32.48 35.42 -2.05
CA SER A 121 -31.53 35.47 -3.14
C SER A 121 -31.43 34.04 -3.63
N LEU A 122 -32.11 33.80 -4.74
CA LEU A 122 -32.22 32.53 -5.43
C LEU A 122 -30.81 31.97 -5.52
N ASP A 123 -30.49 30.98 -4.69
CA ASP A 123 -29.23 30.28 -4.80
C ASP A 123 -29.28 29.52 -6.12
N ASN A 124 -28.80 30.20 -7.17
CA ASN A 124 -28.76 29.67 -8.53
C ASN A 124 -27.59 28.70 -8.70
N ILE A 125 -26.83 28.45 -7.63
CA ILE A 125 -25.87 27.35 -7.57
C ILE A 125 -26.70 26.07 -7.49
N LYS A 126 -26.95 25.47 -8.65
CA LYS A 126 -27.44 24.11 -8.72
C LYS A 126 -26.36 23.20 -8.10
N ASP A 127 -26.55 22.82 -6.84
CA ASP A 127 -25.77 21.80 -6.11
C ASP A 127 -25.90 20.36 -6.69
N THR A 128 -26.26 20.25 -7.97
CA THR A 128 -26.36 19.00 -8.73
C THR A 128 -25.27 18.87 -9.79
N GLN A 129 -24.29 19.79 -9.85
CA GLN A 129 -23.13 19.59 -10.72
C GLN A 129 -22.21 18.55 -10.08
N GLU A 130 -22.07 17.40 -10.75
CA GLU A 130 -21.08 16.40 -10.39
C GLU A 130 -19.68 16.99 -10.46
N LEU A 131 -18.82 16.56 -9.55
CA LEU A 131 -17.42 16.98 -9.55
C LEU A 131 -16.74 16.46 -10.83
N ASP A 132 -16.48 17.36 -11.77
CA ASP A 132 -15.79 17.03 -13.03
C ASP A 132 -14.33 17.50 -13.01
N PHE A 133 -13.43 16.56 -12.68
CA PHE A 133 -11.98 16.76 -12.70
C PHE A 133 -11.33 16.33 -14.03
N SER A 134 -12.09 16.28 -15.13
CA SER A 134 -11.55 15.96 -16.45
C SER A 134 -10.38 16.89 -16.81
N SER A 135 -9.32 16.34 -17.39
CA SER A 135 -8.11 17.10 -17.72
C SER A 135 -8.37 18.25 -18.71
N SER A 136 -9.42 18.15 -19.53
CA SER A 136 -9.87 19.22 -20.44
C SER A 136 -10.29 20.50 -19.73
N ASN A 137 -10.65 20.43 -18.44
CA ASN A 137 -11.08 21.58 -17.64
C ASN A 137 -9.89 22.39 -17.10
N PHE A 138 -8.65 21.92 -17.32
CA PHE A 138 -7.44 22.53 -16.81
C PHE A 138 -6.50 22.91 -17.95
N SER A 139 -5.80 24.04 -17.78
CA SER A 139 -4.69 24.38 -18.66
C SER A 139 -3.50 23.43 -18.46
N GLU A 140 -2.63 23.33 -19.47
CA GLU A 140 -1.42 22.49 -19.40
C GLU A 140 -0.50 22.90 -18.24
N ALA A 141 -0.41 24.19 -17.94
CA ALA A 141 0.36 24.69 -16.81
C ALA A 141 -0.23 24.26 -15.45
N GLN A 142 -1.55 24.29 -15.30
CA GLN A 142 -2.24 23.81 -14.09
C GLN A 142 -2.03 22.30 -13.92
N LEU A 143 -2.21 21.51 -14.97
CA LEU A 143 -1.97 20.06 -14.93
C LEU A 143 -0.52 19.74 -14.56
N LYS A 144 0.45 20.50 -15.08
CA LYS A 144 1.86 20.33 -14.73
C LYS A 144 2.11 20.58 -13.25
N VAL A 145 1.55 21.66 -12.67
CA VAL A 145 1.69 21.96 -11.24
C VAL A 145 1.01 20.90 -10.39
N GLN A 146 -0.21 20.48 -10.74
CA GLN A 146 -0.94 19.42 -10.05
C GLN A 146 -0.15 18.10 -10.07
N ASN A 147 0.34 17.69 -11.24
CA ASN A 147 1.14 16.48 -11.37
C ASN A 147 2.45 16.56 -10.59
N GLN A 148 3.11 17.72 -10.60
CA GLN A 148 4.34 17.92 -9.85
C GLN A 148 4.11 17.81 -8.34
N ASP A 149 3.02 18.39 -7.84
CA ASP A 149 2.63 18.29 -6.43
C ASP A 149 2.37 16.84 -6.02
N LEU A 150 1.57 16.10 -6.81
CA LEU A 150 1.28 14.69 -6.55
C LEU A 150 2.53 13.81 -6.60
N VAL A 151 3.47 14.09 -7.50
CA VAL A 151 4.74 13.36 -7.56
C VAL A 151 5.61 13.70 -6.36
N MET A 152 5.80 14.98 -6.02
CA MET A 152 6.64 15.39 -4.89
C MET A 152 6.13 14.89 -3.55
N ASN A 153 4.81 14.81 -3.39
CA ASN A 153 4.17 14.28 -2.19
C ASN A 153 3.89 12.77 -2.27
N SER A 154 4.38 12.06 -3.29
CA SER A 154 4.09 10.63 -3.47
C SER A 154 4.44 9.78 -2.26
N LYS A 155 5.49 10.14 -1.53
CA LYS A 155 5.94 9.43 -0.34
C LYS A 155 4.89 9.37 0.78
N SER A 156 4.09 10.42 0.99
CA SER A 156 3.13 10.45 2.10
C SER A 156 1.96 9.52 1.86
N PHE A 157 1.33 9.59 0.68
CA PHE A 157 0.13 8.79 0.40
C PHE A 157 0.41 7.39 -0.15
N LEU A 158 1.61 7.12 -0.68
CA LEU A 158 1.98 5.75 -1.08
C LEU A 158 2.36 4.88 0.13
N LYS A 159 2.81 5.47 1.24
CA LYS A 159 3.09 4.73 2.49
C LYS A 159 1.82 4.44 3.31
N GLU A 160 0.76 5.22 3.14
CA GLU A 160 -0.49 5.08 3.91
C GLU A 160 -1.49 4.06 3.32
N GLY A 161 -1.22 3.50 2.13
CA GLY A 161 -2.04 2.45 1.51
C GLY A 161 -1.68 1.03 1.97
N THR A 162 -2.47 0.03 1.57
CA THR A 162 -2.23 -1.42 1.81
C THR A 162 -0.99 -2.00 1.10
N TYR A 163 -0.15 -1.14 0.51
CA TYR A 163 1.07 -1.52 -0.16
C TYR A 163 2.22 -0.81 0.56
N GLU A 164 2.91 -1.51 1.47
CA GLU A 164 4.22 -1.03 1.90
C GLU A 164 5.06 -0.80 0.64
N LEU A 165 5.47 0.46 0.44
CA LEU A 165 6.33 0.81 -0.67
C LEU A 165 7.62 0.04 -0.51
N PHE A 166 7.85 -0.90 -1.44
CA PHE A 166 9.06 -1.69 -1.44
C PHE A 166 10.31 -0.88 -1.79
N LEU A 167 10.19 0.39 -2.17
CA LEU A 167 11.32 1.24 -2.58
C LEU A 167 11.81 2.09 -1.40
N SER A 168 13.13 2.23 -1.30
CA SER A 168 13.80 3.10 -0.34
C SER A 168 13.42 4.57 -0.56
N GLU A 169 13.62 5.39 0.47
CA GLU A 169 13.29 6.82 0.38
C GLU A 169 14.11 7.53 -0.70
N GLU A 170 15.36 7.14 -0.87
CA GLU A 170 16.26 7.65 -1.90
C GLU A 170 15.80 7.26 -3.30
N ALA A 171 15.27 6.04 -3.46
CA ALA A 171 14.73 5.59 -4.74
C ALA A 171 13.47 6.36 -5.10
N ILE A 172 12.59 6.61 -4.12
CA ILE A 172 11.39 7.44 -4.31
C ILE A 172 11.80 8.87 -4.68
N ASN A 173 12.69 9.51 -3.92
CA ASN A 173 13.17 10.86 -4.22
C ASN A 173 13.82 10.95 -5.62
N LEU A 174 14.54 9.91 -6.04
CA LEU A 174 15.07 9.83 -7.39
C LEU A 174 13.93 9.80 -8.42
N LEU A 175 12.92 8.97 -8.25
CA LEU A 175 11.78 8.94 -9.17
C LEU A 175 11.02 10.28 -9.20
N GLN A 176 10.91 10.98 -8.07
CA GLN A 176 10.28 12.31 -8.01
C GLN A 176 10.98 13.37 -8.84
N MET A 177 12.30 13.28 -8.98
CA MET A 177 13.08 14.19 -9.83
C MET A 177 12.91 13.92 -11.33
N TRP A 178 12.53 12.70 -11.72
CA TRP A 178 12.51 12.26 -13.11
C TRP A 178 11.11 12.01 -13.69
N CYS A 179 10.10 11.82 -12.83
CA CYS A 179 8.71 11.63 -13.25
C CYS A 179 7.98 12.97 -13.30
N ASN A 180 7.29 13.25 -14.40
CA ASN A 180 6.46 14.44 -14.57
C ASN A 180 5.00 14.22 -14.17
N SER A 181 4.58 12.97 -13.92
CA SER A 181 3.21 12.66 -13.51
C SER A 181 3.11 11.42 -12.62
N PRO A 182 2.03 11.29 -11.84
CA PRO A 182 1.75 10.09 -11.04
C PRO A 182 1.62 8.83 -11.90
N GLN A 183 1.10 8.94 -13.12
CA GLN A 183 1.01 7.81 -14.05
C GLN A 183 2.40 7.34 -14.48
N GLN A 184 3.33 8.26 -14.75
CA GLN A 184 4.71 7.91 -15.07
C GLN A 184 5.40 7.23 -13.88
N LEU A 185 5.23 7.77 -12.66
CA LEU A 185 5.74 7.17 -11.43
C LEU A 185 5.20 5.74 -11.25
N ARG A 186 3.88 5.55 -11.34
CA ARG A 186 3.23 4.23 -11.24
C ARG A 186 3.77 3.25 -12.29
N LYS A 187 3.98 3.72 -13.52
CA LYS A 187 4.51 2.91 -14.62
C LYS A 187 5.95 2.44 -14.33
N MET A 188 6.81 3.33 -13.85
CA MET A 188 8.18 3.01 -13.45
C MET A 188 8.21 1.94 -12.34
N VAL A 189 7.42 2.13 -11.29
CA VAL A 189 7.29 1.17 -10.18
C VAL A 189 6.77 -0.18 -10.68
N GLY A 190 5.74 -0.17 -11.54
CA GLY A 190 5.19 -1.37 -12.16
C GLY A 190 6.20 -2.15 -12.99
N ILE A 191 7.07 -1.47 -13.75
CA ILE A 191 8.14 -2.11 -14.53
C ILE A 191 9.14 -2.84 -13.62
N ILE A 192 9.53 -2.23 -12.50
CA ILE A 192 10.45 -2.84 -11.52
C ILE A 192 9.82 -4.11 -10.94
N LEU A 193 8.55 -4.05 -10.53
CA LEU A 193 7.82 -5.20 -9.99
C LEU A 193 7.64 -6.31 -11.04
N ASN A 194 7.34 -5.95 -12.28
CA ASN A 194 7.22 -6.90 -13.38
C ASN A 194 8.55 -7.60 -13.66
N ALA A 195 9.67 -6.86 -13.63
CA ALA A 195 11.01 -7.44 -13.78
C ALA A 195 11.33 -8.44 -12.66
N LYS A 196 11.05 -8.09 -11.40
CA LYS A 196 11.17 -9.00 -10.25
C LYS A 196 10.35 -10.28 -10.46
N ASN A 197 9.07 -10.12 -10.79
CA ASN A 197 8.15 -11.24 -11.00
C ASN A 197 8.59 -12.12 -12.18
N ALA A 198 9.16 -11.54 -13.24
CA ALA A 198 9.72 -12.30 -14.36
C ALA A 198 10.89 -13.20 -13.91
N VAL A 199 11.81 -12.68 -13.09
CA VAL A 199 12.91 -13.49 -12.55
C VAL A 199 12.41 -14.62 -11.65
N CYS A 200 11.46 -14.32 -10.75
CA CYS A 200 10.84 -15.36 -9.92
C CYS A 200 10.17 -16.45 -10.77
N LYS A 201 9.40 -16.06 -11.79
CA LYS A 201 8.68 -16.99 -12.67
C LYS A 201 9.63 -17.85 -13.52
N GLU A 202 10.68 -17.25 -14.07
CA GLU A 202 11.67 -17.96 -14.89
C GLU A 202 12.51 -18.95 -14.08
N ASN A 203 12.56 -18.78 -12.75
CA ASN A 203 13.33 -19.62 -11.84
C ASN A 203 12.44 -20.24 -10.74
N GLU A 204 11.17 -20.51 -11.08
CA GLU A 204 10.17 -21.04 -10.13
C GLU A 204 10.63 -22.38 -9.52
N GLU A 205 11.25 -23.24 -10.32
CA GLU A 205 11.80 -24.52 -9.88
C GLU A 205 12.92 -24.38 -8.84
N LEU A 206 13.66 -23.27 -8.87
CA LEU A 206 14.72 -22.95 -7.92
C LEU A 206 14.19 -22.26 -6.65
N GLY A 207 12.89 -21.94 -6.61
CA GLY A 207 12.26 -21.27 -5.48
C GLY A 207 12.75 -19.83 -5.28
N VAL A 208 13.11 -19.12 -6.36
CA VAL A 208 13.64 -17.76 -6.27
C VAL A 208 12.60 -16.78 -5.71
N PHE A 209 12.94 -16.14 -4.60
CA PHE A 209 12.14 -15.07 -4.01
C PHE A 209 13.03 -13.92 -3.57
N PHE A 210 12.44 -12.73 -3.46
CA PHE A 210 13.14 -11.51 -3.04
C PHE A 210 12.40 -10.90 -1.86
N VAL A 211 13.13 -10.65 -0.78
CA VAL A 211 12.67 -9.81 0.33
C VAL A 211 13.00 -8.38 -0.04
N LEU A 212 11.99 -7.60 -0.40
CA LEU A 212 12.24 -6.28 -0.96
C LEU A 212 12.71 -5.30 0.13
N GLU A 213 12.44 -5.53 1.41
CA GLU A 213 12.94 -4.66 2.48
C GLU A 213 14.45 -4.82 2.75
N GLU A 214 15.14 -5.80 2.13
CA GLU A 214 16.57 -6.00 2.36
C GLU A 214 17.39 -4.80 1.86
N GLU A 215 18.19 -4.22 2.75
CA GLU A 215 19.00 -3.01 2.49
C GLU A 215 19.92 -3.17 1.27
N ALA A 216 20.61 -4.31 1.15
CA ALA A 216 21.50 -4.59 0.02
C ALA A 216 20.77 -4.69 -1.33
N LEU A 217 19.51 -5.15 -1.33
CA LEU A 217 18.67 -5.19 -2.52
C LEU A 217 18.16 -3.78 -2.85
N GLN A 218 17.74 -3.01 -1.85
CA GLN A 218 17.32 -1.62 -2.01
C GLN A 218 18.43 -0.77 -2.64
N GLU A 219 19.66 -0.92 -2.17
CA GLU A 219 20.82 -0.22 -2.73
C GLU A 219 21.03 -0.57 -4.22
N LYS A 220 20.87 -1.84 -4.59
CA LYS A 220 20.99 -2.30 -5.99
C LYS A 220 19.88 -1.76 -6.88
N ILE A 221 18.65 -1.68 -6.38
CA ILE A 221 17.53 -1.07 -7.10
C ILE A 221 17.83 0.41 -7.35
N LEU A 222 18.23 1.15 -6.31
CA LEU A 222 18.58 2.57 -6.39
C LEU A 222 19.72 2.82 -7.40
N ASN A 223 20.81 2.06 -7.30
CA ASN A 223 21.96 2.20 -8.20
C ASN A 223 21.60 1.86 -9.65
N THR A 224 20.72 0.89 -9.87
CA THR A 224 20.23 0.54 -11.21
C THR A 224 19.36 1.66 -11.79
N LEU A 225 18.48 2.28 -10.99
CA LEU A 225 17.73 3.46 -11.41
C LEU A 225 18.66 4.61 -11.82
N ARG A 226 19.70 4.89 -11.02
CA ARG A 226 20.68 5.94 -11.34
C ARG A 226 21.40 5.67 -12.67
N ARG A 227 21.85 4.43 -12.89
CA ARG A 227 22.49 4.02 -14.15
C ARG A 227 21.53 4.14 -15.34
N TYR A 228 20.29 3.70 -15.18
CA TYR A 228 19.25 3.82 -16.19
C TYR A 228 19.02 5.28 -16.61
N PHE A 229 18.81 6.18 -15.64
CA PHE A 229 18.61 7.60 -15.92
C PHE A 229 19.86 8.27 -16.51
N ASN A 230 21.05 7.89 -16.04
CA ASN A 230 22.31 8.36 -16.62
C ASN A 230 22.40 7.98 -18.10
N ALA A 231 22.16 6.72 -18.44
CA ALA A 231 22.22 6.23 -19.82
C ALA A 231 21.24 6.97 -20.75
N ILE A 232 20.05 7.31 -20.26
CA ILE A 232 19.09 8.15 -21.00
C ILE A 232 19.65 9.56 -21.21
N ARG A 233 20.23 10.17 -20.18
CA ARG A 233 20.76 11.53 -20.24
C ARG A 233 21.96 11.64 -21.19
N THR A 234 22.88 10.68 -21.11
CA THR A 234 24.08 10.60 -21.94
C THR A 234 23.80 10.09 -23.34
N LYS A 235 22.57 9.62 -23.62
CA LYS A 235 22.16 9.00 -24.88
C LYS A 235 23.02 7.78 -25.23
N GLU A 236 23.48 7.06 -24.21
CA GLU A 236 24.18 5.80 -24.36
C GLU A 236 23.30 4.79 -25.12
N ASN A 237 23.93 3.92 -25.92
CA ASN A 237 23.30 2.78 -26.60
C ASN A 237 22.11 3.11 -27.51
N LYS A 238 21.88 4.39 -27.86
CA LYS A 238 20.75 4.85 -28.69
C LYS A 238 19.41 4.27 -28.22
N ILE A 239 19.16 4.33 -26.90
CA ILE A 239 17.92 3.81 -26.30
C ILE A 239 16.71 4.52 -26.90
N THR A 240 15.86 3.78 -27.61
CA THR A 240 14.61 4.28 -28.20
C THR A 240 13.38 3.88 -27.38
N ASN A 241 13.42 2.74 -26.69
CA ASN A 241 12.36 2.26 -25.83
C ASN A 241 12.80 2.29 -24.37
N TYR A 242 12.44 3.36 -23.67
CA TYR A 242 12.81 3.59 -22.27
C TYR A 242 12.25 2.53 -21.33
N GLU A 243 11.03 2.06 -21.57
CA GLU A 243 10.36 1.09 -20.70
C GLU A 243 10.99 -0.30 -20.80
N ASN A 244 11.24 -0.77 -22.03
CA ASN A 244 11.92 -2.04 -22.24
C ASN A 244 13.35 -2.01 -21.72
N TYR A 245 14.05 -0.87 -21.86
CA TYR A 245 15.39 -0.72 -21.34
C TYR A 245 15.42 -0.75 -19.80
N LEU A 246 14.46 -0.09 -19.14
CA LEU A 246 14.31 -0.17 -17.69
C LEU A 246 14.00 -1.60 -17.25
N PHE A 247 13.05 -2.25 -17.92
CA PHE A 247 12.67 -3.63 -17.62
C PHE A 247 13.86 -4.57 -17.72
N GLY A 248 14.61 -4.52 -18.82
CA GLY A 248 15.81 -5.34 -19.01
C GLY A 248 16.89 -5.06 -17.97
N SER A 249 17.14 -3.79 -17.65
CA SER A 249 18.11 -3.38 -16.64
C SER A 249 17.75 -3.93 -15.25
N MET A 250 16.48 -3.80 -14.85
CA MET A 250 15.98 -4.29 -13.56
C MET A 250 15.98 -5.82 -13.51
N LYS A 251 15.55 -6.48 -14.59
CA LYS A 251 15.51 -7.94 -14.68
C LYS A 251 16.91 -8.53 -14.52
N ASN A 252 17.90 -7.97 -15.23
CA ASN A 252 19.30 -8.39 -15.10
C ASN A 252 19.82 -8.17 -13.67
N MET A 253 19.52 -7.00 -13.07
CA MET A 253 19.92 -6.73 -11.68
C MET A 253 19.34 -7.76 -10.69
N PHE A 254 18.05 -8.08 -10.77
CA PHE A 254 17.44 -9.09 -9.89
C PHE A 254 18.05 -10.47 -10.08
N ALA A 255 18.30 -10.89 -11.32
CA ALA A 255 18.95 -12.17 -11.62
C ALA A 255 20.39 -12.23 -11.07
N GLU A 256 21.19 -11.17 -11.30
CA GLU A 256 22.56 -11.07 -10.75
C GLU A 256 22.56 -11.06 -9.23
N TYR A 257 21.62 -10.34 -8.62
CA TYR A 257 21.51 -10.29 -7.17
C TYR A 257 21.25 -11.66 -6.57
N TRP A 258 20.27 -12.40 -7.10
CA TRP A 258 19.97 -13.76 -6.67
C TRP A 258 21.17 -14.70 -6.85
N ASN A 259 21.82 -14.67 -8.02
CA ASN A 259 22.98 -15.52 -8.30
C ASN A 259 24.11 -15.29 -7.29
N ASN A 260 24.35 -14.04 -6.89
CA ASN A 260 25.33 -13.70 -5.87
C ASN A 260 24.93 -14.21 -4.48
N GLN A 261 23.64 -14.14 -4.11
CA GLN A 261 23.15 -14.70 -2.85
C GLN A 261 23.32 -16.23 -2.82
N ALA A 262 22.95 -16.92 -3.89
CA ALA A 262 23.11 -18.37 -4.01
C ALA A 262 24.59 -18.80 -3.94
N LEU A 263 25.50 -18.03 -4.55
CA LEU A 263 26.94 -18.28 -4.48
C LEU A 263 27.47 -18.09 -3.04
N LYS A 264 27.08 -17.01 -2.35
CA LYS A 264 27.44 -16.78 -0.95
C LYS A 264 26.99 -17.92 -0.04
N GLN A 265 25.75 -18.39 -0.21
CA GLN A 265 25.23 -19.53 0.57
C GLN A 265 26.04 -20.80 0.33
N ARG A 266 26.43 -21.09 -0.92
CA ARG A 266 27.32 -22.23 -1.24
C ARG A 266 28.69 -22.11 -0.61
N LEU A 267 29.32 -20.93 -0.67
CA LEU A 267 30.64 -20.69 -0.07
C LEU A 267 30.59 -20.84 1.45
N ASN A 268 29.59 -20.23 2.09
CA ASN A 268 29.40 -20.34 3.53
C ASN A 268 29.14 -21.79 3.95
N SER A 269 28.33 -22.55 3.19
CA SER A 269 28.09 -23.98 3.48
C SER A 269 29.38 -24.80 3.39
N ASN A 270 30.27 -24.47 2.45
CA ASN A 270 31.57 -25.13 2.32
C ASN A 270 32.53 -24.77 3.47
N GLU A 271 32.46 -23.54 4.00
CA GLU A 271 33.21 -23.12 5.19
C GLU A 271 32.68 -23.78 6.47
N THR A 272 31.36 -23.82 6.67
CA THR A 272 30.74 -24.52 7.81
C THR A 272 31.02 -26.03 7.77
N ASN A 273 31.06 -26.65 6.58
CA ASN A 273 31.49 -28.04 6.44
C ASN A 273 32.98 -28.23 6.79
N LYS A 274 33.86 -27.26 6.50
CA LYS A 274 35.26 -27.30 6.95
C LYS A 274 35.40 -27.09 8.46
N GLU A 275 34.62 -26.19 9.07
CA GLU A 275 34.62 -25.97 10.52
C GLU A 275 34.03 -27.15 11.30
N ASN A 276 32.98 -27.80 10.77
CA ASN A 276 32.40 -29.02 11.35
C ASN A 276 33.31 -30.25 11.19
N LEU A 277 34.24 -30.24 10.23
CA LEU A 277 35.31 -31.24 10.13
C LEU A 277 36.47 -30.99 11.09
N ASN A 278 36.54 -29.82 11.74
CA ASN A 278 37.56 -29.45 12.73
C ASN A 278 37.08 -29.62 14.19
N MET A 279 35.92 -30.27 14.43
CA MET A 279 35.52 -30.69 15.77
C MET A 279 36.02 -32.12 16.07
N ASP A 280 37.09 -32.15 16.87
CA ASP A 280 37.77 -33.31 17.47
C ASP A 280 38.72 -34.14 16.58
N ASP A 281 39.92 -33.58 16.34
CA ASP A 281 41.09 -34.30 15.82
C ASP A 281 41.64 -35.38 16.80
N SER A 282 41.05 -35.61 17.98
CA SER A 282 41.54 -36.65 18.91
C SER A 282 41.01 -38.07 18.63
N VAL A 283 40.06 -38.24 17.70
CA VAL A 283 39.46 -39.56 17.42
C VAL A 283 39.88 -40.17 16.07
N TRP A 284 40.45 -39.40 15.14
CA TRP A 284 40.85 -39.90 13.81
C TRP A 284 42.36 -40.09 13.58
N SER A 285 43.17 -40.08 14.64
CA SER A 285 44.62 -40.36 14.57
C SER A 285 44.98 -41.83 14.28
N ASN A 286 44.11 -42.62 13.65
CA ASN A 286 44.43 -43.97 13.17
C ASN A 286 43.50 -44.41 12.03
N SER A 287 43.66 -43.85 10.83
CA SER A 287 43.55 -44.66 9.61
C SER A 287 44.25 -43.98 8.43
N ASN A 288 45.14 -44.72 7.79
CA ASN A 288 45.76 -44.39 6.51
C ASN A 288 44.68 -44.40 5.41
N TYR A 289 43.92 -43.31 5.27
CA TYR A 289 43.12 -43.06 4.08
C TYR A 289 43.74 -41.92 3.29
N GLU A 290 44.65 -42.27 2.38
CA GLU A 290 44.93 -41.41 1.22
C GLU A 290 43.63 -41.29 0.42
N ASN A 291 43.14 -40.06 0.30
CA ASN A 291 41.90 -39.76 -0.40
C ASN A 291 42.15 -39.75 -1.93
N GLU A 292 42.41 -40.94 -2.50
CA GLU A 292 42.67 -41.16 -3.93
C GLU A 292 41.49 -40.76 -4.83
N THR A 293 40.29 -40.61 -4.26
CA THR A 293 39.06 -40.30 -5.01
C THR A 293 39.06 -38.86 -5.53
N SER A 294 39.57 -37.89 -4.75
CA SER A 294 39.53 -36.48 -5.13
C SER A 294 40.51 -36.13 -6.27
N GLN A 295 41.66 -36.80 -6.37
CA GLN A 295 42.63 -36.55 -7.46
C GLN A 295 42.20 -37.20 -8.77
N ASN A 296 41.64 -38.41 -8.71
CA ASN A 296 41.11 -39.10 -9.88
C ASN A 296 39.89 -38.38 -10.48
N ASP A 297 39.02 -37.83 -9.63
CA ASP A 297 37.88 -37.03 -10.10
C ASP A 297 38.32 -35.68 -10.70
N LEU A 298 39.36 -35.05 -10.14
CA LEU A 298 39.95 -33.82 -10.71
C LEU A 298 40.58 -34.09 -12.09
N ALA A 299 41.33 -35.18 -12.22
CA ALA A 299 41.94 -35.60 -13.48
C ALA A 299 40.90 -35.97 -14.55
N ARG A 300 39.76 -36.55 -14.12
CA ARG A 300 38.62 -36.85 -15.00
C ARG A 300 37.95 -35.57 -15.52
N LEU A 301 37.78 -34.56 -14.66
CA LEU A 301 37.23 -33.26 -15.03
C LEU A 301 38.15 -32.49 -16.00
N GLU A 302 39.47 -32.53 -15.80
CA GLU A 302 40.43 -31.94 -16.73
C GLU A 302 40.40 -32.60 -18.11
N ARG A 303 40.29 -33.93 -18.17
CA ARG A 303 40.14 -34.65 -19.45
C ARG A 303 38.87 -34.26 -20.19
N ILE A 304 37.74 -34.17 -19.50
CA ILE A 304 36.46 -33.75 -20.10
C ILE A 304 36.56 -32.31 -20.65
N LYS A 305 37.24 -31.41 -19.93
CA LYS A 305 37.46 -30.03 -20.37
C LYS A 305 38.31 -29.95 -21.64
N LEU A 306 39.38 -30.74 -21.72
CA LEU A 306 40.24 -30.80 -22.92
C LEU A 306 39.53 -31.42 -24.12
N GLU A 307 38.71 -32.45 -23.92
CA GLU A 307 37.93 -33.09 -24.99
C GLU A 307 36.84 -32.15 -25.54
N ALA A 308 36.20 -31.36 -24.67
CA ALA A 308 35.24 -30.35 -25.08
C ALA A 308 35.88 -29.23 -25.92
N LEU A 309 37.07 -28.75 -25.51
CA LEU A 309 37.83 -27.75 -26.27
C LEU A 309 38.28 -28.27 -27.63
N ALA A 310 38.70 -29.54 -27.71
CA ALA A 310 39.06 -30.17 -28.98
C ALA A 310 37.87 -30.29 -29.94
N LYS A 311 36.68 -30.63 -29.43
CA LYS A 311 35.43 -30.69 -30.22
C LYS A 311 34.94 -29.33 -30.71
N ILE A 312 35.22 -28.26 -29.96
CA ILE A 312 34.91 -26.88 -30.37
C ILE A 312 35.85 -26.45 -31.51
N ASN A 313 37.14 -26.76 -31.40
CA ASN A 313 38.13 -26.37 -32.41
C ASN A 313 38.07 -27.21 -33.69
N SER A 314 37.56 -28.45 -33.65
CA SER A 314 37.39 -29.29 -34.86
C SER A 314 36.14 -28.96 -35.68
N LYS A 315 35.23 -28.12 -35.15
CA LYS A 315 34.00 -27.69 -35.83
C LYS A 315 34.15 -26.35 -36.57
N ALA A 316 35.34 -25.74 -36.51
CA ALA A 316 35.66 -24.42 -37.07
C ALA A 316 36.49 -24.48 -38.36
N THR A 317 36.58 -25.64 -39.01
CA THR A 317 37.13 -25.88 -40.36
C THR A 317 36.10 -26.55 -41.23
#